data_AF-A0A645DSM1-F1
#
_entry.id   AF-A0A645DSM1-F1
#
_cell.length_a   1.000
_cell.length_b   1.000
_cell.length_c   1.000
_cell.angle_alpha   90.00
_cell.angle_beta   90.00
_cell.angle_gamma   90.00
#
_symmetry.space_group_name_H-M   'P 1'
#
loop_
_entity.id
_entity.type
_entity.pdbx_description
1 polymer ?
#
loop_
_entity_poly.entity_id
_entity_poly.type
_entity_poly.pdbx_seq_one_letter_code
_entity_poly.pdbx_strand_id
1 'polypeptide(L)'
;MPGDSFIHRLDPRAKLLASFYFIGIIFLANNWQTYLLLALFTLFAVSLSKVDMKFFIRGIRPLIWLILFTVALQVLFTSGGEVYWHWGIFNITQFGVLN
;
A
#
# COMPACT_ATOMS: atom_id res chain seq x y z
N MET A 1 20.41 -16.58 -10.25
CA MET A 1 21.86 -16.36 -10.05
C MET A 1 22.04 -16.03 -8.57
N PRO A 2 22.75 -16.86 -7.79
CA PRO A 2 22.79 -16.67 -6.34
C PRO A 2 23.67 -15.45 -6.06
N GLY A 3 23.03 -14.34 -5.69
CA GLY A 3 23.69 -13.07 -5.41
C GLY A 3 24.12 -13.01 -3.96
N ASP A 4 25.42 -12.77 -3.75
CA ASP A 4 26.08 -12.49 -2.48
C ASP A 4 25.48 -11.24 -1.80
N SER A 5 24.42 -11.42 -1.01
CA SER A 5 23.89 -10.36 -0.17
C SER A 5 23.80 -10.81 1.29
N PHE A 6 24.25 -9.94 2.19
CA PHE A 6 24.24 -10.05 3.66
C PHE A 6 22.88 -10.48 4.27
N ILE A 7 21.81 -10.47 3.48
CA ILE A 7 20.44 -10.78 3.87
C ILE A 7 20.10 -12.26 3.73
N HIS A 8 20.94 -13.05 3.05
CA HIS A 8 20.81 -14.51 3.05
C HIS A 8 21.03 -15.13 4.45
N ARG A 9 21.43 -14.32 5.45
CA ARG A 9 21.65 -14.74 6.85
C ARG A 9 20.62 -14.20 7.85
N LEU A 10 19.59 -13.48 7.40
CA LEU A 10 18.50 -13.06 8.28
C LEU A 10 17.48 -14.20 8.38
N ASP A 11 17.32 -14.70 9.60
CA ASP A 11 16.44 -15.80 9.97
C ASP A 11 15.07 -15.69 9.28
N PRO A 12 14.70 -16.64 8.39
CA PRO A 12 13.46 -16.61 7.60
C PRO A 12 12.21 -16.39 8.46
N ARG A 13 12.23 -16.95 9.68
CA ARG A 13 11.20 -16.82 10.72
C ARG A 13 10.96 -15.38 11.18
N ALA A 14 12.01 -14.59 11.36
CA ALA A 14 11.88 -13.20 11.83
C ALA A 14 11.23 -12.31 10.76
N LYS A 15 11.53 -12.58 9.48
CA LYS A 15 10.94 -11.87 8.34
C LYS A 15 9.45 -12.21 8.17
N LEU A 16 9.09 -13.49 8.31
CA LEU A 16 7.70 -13.93 8.25
C LEU A 16 6.88 -13.34 9.42
N LEU A 17 7.39 -13.43 10.65
CA LEU A 17 6.73 -12.82 11.81
C LEU A 17 6.58 -11.29 11.64
N ALA A 18 7.64 -10.60 11.19
CA ALA A 18 7.56 -9.17 10.91
C ALA A 18 6.48 -8.83 9.86
N SER A 19 6.37 -9.62 8.78
CA SER A 19 5.32 -9.42 7.78
C SER A 19 3.91 -9.64 8.35
N PHE A 20 3.76 -10.62 9.24
CA PHE A 20 2.48 -10.91 9.90
C PHE A 20 2.06 -9.78 10.84
N TYR A 21 2.98 -9.30 11.67
CA TYR A 21 2.76 -8.12 12.51
C TYR A 21 2.48 -6.87 11.68
N PHE A 22 3.19 -6.69 10.56
CA PHE A 22 3.01 -5.54 9.68
C PHE A 22 1.60 -5.50 9.08
N ILE A 23 1.06 -6.64 8.64
CA ILE A 23 -0.34 -6.74 8.20
C ILE A 23 -1.28 -6.34 9.34
N GLY A 24 -1.07 -6.84 10.56
CA GLY A 24 -1.87 -6.47 11.72
C GLY A 24 -1.84 -4.98 12.05
N ILE A 25 -0.67 -4.34 11.95
CA ILE A 25 -0.51 -2.90 12.20
C ILE A 25 -1.21 -2.07 11.11
N ILE A 26 -1.19 -2.51 9.84
CA ILE A 26 -1.93 -1.85 8.76
C ILE A 26 -3.43 -1.80 9.07
N PHE A 27 -4.01 -2.87 9.60
CA PHE A 27 -5.42 -2.88 10.00
C PHE A 27 -5.74 -1.97 11.19
N LEU A 28 -4.76 -1.72 12.07
CA LEU A 28 -4.92 -0.82 13.22
C LEU A 28 -4.68 0.65 12.87
N ALA A 29 -4.06 0.93 11.72
CA ALA A 29 -3.83 2.28 11.25
C ALA A 29 -5.13 2.89 10.72
N ASN A 30 -5.72 3.82 11.47
CA ASN A 30 -6.92 4.57 11.08
C ASN A 30 -6.67 6.06 10.83
N ASN A 31 -5.42 6.53 10.96
CA ASN A 31 -5.05 7.94 10.88
C ASN A 31 -3.95 8.17 9.85
N TRP A 32 -4.00 9.32 9.17
CA TRP A 32 -3.00 9.73 8.17
C TRP A 32 -1.55 9.68 8.72
N GLN A 33 -1.37 10.07 9.99
CA GLN A 33 -0.07 10.03 10.68
C GLN A 33 0.47 8.60 10.81
N THR A 34 -0.41 7.64 11.13
CA THR A 34 -0.05 6.23 11.26
C THR A 34 0.29 5.62 9.90
N TYR A 35 -0.43 6.00 8.84
CA TYR A 35 -0.08 5.60 7.48
C TYR A 35 1.28 6.13 7.04
N LEU A 36 1.60 7.40 7.36
CA LEU A 36 2.91 8.00 7.05
C LEU A 36 4.03 7.28 7.80
N LEU A 37 3.85 7.03 9.11
CA LEU A 37 4.81 6.28 9.93
C LEU A 37 5.05 4.88 9.34
N LEU A 38 3.98 4.17 8.94
CA LEU A 38 4.07 2.85 8.32
C LEU A 38 4.80 2.90 6.99
N ALA A 39 4.51 3.89 6.14
CA ALA A 39 5.20 4.06 4.86
C ALA A 39 6.71 4.29 5.05
N LEU A 40 7.09 5.14 6.00
CA LEU A 40 8.50 5.37 6.38
C LEU A 40 9.15 4.09 6.90
N PHE A 41 8.50 3.38 7.82
CA PHE A 41 9.00 2.12 8.37
C PHE A 41 9.20 1.07 7.26
N THR A 42 8.26 0.97 6.32
CA THR A 42 8.33 0.07 5.18
C THR A 42 9.50 0.43 4.26
N LEU A 43 9.64 1.72 3.90
CA LEU A 43 10.76 2.19 3.09
C LEU A 43 12.10 1.94 3.77
N PHE A 44 12.19 2.17 5.07
CA PHE A 44 13.38 1.88 5.85
C PHE A 44 13.71 0.39 5.87
N ALA A 45 12.72 -0.47 6.10
CA ALA A 45 12.88 -1.93 6.06
C ALA A 45 13.30 -2.43 4.66
N VAL A 46 12.73 -1.87 3.59
CA VAL A 46 13.08 -2.20 2.20
C VAL A 46 14.51 -1.74 1.88
N SER A 47 14.88 -0.51 2.28
CA SER A 47 16.23 0.04 2.11
C SER A 47 17.28 -0.80 2.85
N LEU A 48 16.98 -1.17 4.10
CA LEU A 48 17.82 -2.06 4.90
C LEU A 48 17.92 -3.46 4.28
N SER A 49 16.85 -3.91 3.61
CA SER A 49 16.81 -5.19 2.93
C SER A 49 17.51 -5.19 1.56
N LYS A 50 18.15 -4.10 1.10
CA LYS A 50 18.91 -4.04 -0.17
C LYS A 50 18.24 -4.78 -1.34
N VAL A 51 16.90 -4.85 -1.35
CA VAL A 51 16.14 -5.54 -2.39
C VAL A 51 15.98 -4.52 -3.51
N ASP A 52 16.34 -4.92 -4.72
CA ASP A 52 16.12 -4.07 -5.89
C ASP A 52 14.64 -3.69 -5.96
N MET A 53 14.34 -2.39 -5.86
CA MET A 53 12.98 -1.83 -5.96
C MET A 53 12.26 -2.30 -7.24
N LYS A 54 13.02 -2.66 -8.29
CA LYS A 54 12.54 -3.27 -9.54
C LYS A 54 11.80 -4.60 -9.31
N PHE A 55 12.17 -5.38 -8.30
CA PHE A 55 11.49 -6.64 -7.99
C PHE A 55 10.10 -6.38 -7.41
N PHE A 56 9.97 -5.39 -6.51
CA PHE A 56 8.68 -4.94 -5.99
C PHE A 56 7.76 -4.41 -7.09
N ILE A 57 8.28 -3.52 -7.96
CA ILE A 57 7.49 -2.93 -9.05
C ILE A 57 6.99 -4.03 -10.01
N ARG A 58 7.79 -5.07 -10.28
CA ARG A 58 7.35 -6.21 -11.11
C ARG A 58 6.22 -7.02 -10.47
N GLY A 59 6.26 -7.23 -9.14
CA GLY A 59 5.19 -7.92 -8.40
C GLY A 59 3.90 -7.10 -8.31
N ILE A 60 4.01 -5.78 -8.19
CA ILE A 60 2.87 -4.86 -8.11
C ILE A 60 2.23 -4.64 -9.49
N ARG A 61 3.01 -4.72 -10.57
CA ARG A 61 2.56 -4.47 -11.96
C ARG A 61 1.19 -5.09 -12.34
N PRO A 62 0.90 -6.39 -12.09
CA PRO A 62 -0.41 -6.96 -12.39
C PRO A 62 -1.54 -6.42 -11.50
N LEU A 63 -1.22 -6.02 -10.26
CA LEU A 63 -2.18 -5.50 -9.29
C LEU A 63 -2.56 -4.05 -9.58
N ILE A 64 -1.68 -3.25 -10.20
CA ILE A 64 -1.95 -1.83 -10.51
C ILE A 64 -3.25 -1.66 -11.27
N TRP A 65 -3.51 -2.52 -12.26
CA TRP A 65 -4.75 -2.45 -13.05
C TRP A 65 -5.98 -2.65 -12.17
N LEU A 66 -5.95 -3.63 -11.26
CA LEU A 66 -7.04 -3.91 -10.34
C LEU A 66 -7.22 -2.77 -9.32
N ILE A 67 -6.12 -2.24 -8.76
CA ILE A 67 -6.14 -1.11 -7.82
C ILE A 67 -6.74 0.13 -8.48
N LEU A 68 -6.30 0.47 -9.69
CA LEU A 68 -6.85 1.60 -10.44
C LEU A 68 -8.34 1.41 -10.71
N PHE A 69 -8.75 0.19 -11.04
CA PHE A 69 -10.15 -0.13 -11.26
C PHE A 69 -10.99 0.03 -9.98
N THR A 70 -10.52 -0.49 -8.84
CA THR A 70 -11.24 -0.36 -7.57
C THR A 70 -11.29 1.08 -7.08
N VAL A 71 -10.19 1.84 -7.23
CA VAL A 71 -10.15 3.27 -6.88
C VAL A 71 -11.08 4.07 -7.78
N ALA A 72 -11.10 3.79 -9.09
CA ALA A 72 -12.04 4.45 -10.01
C ALA A 72 -13.49 4.17 -9.61
N LEU A 73 -13.85 2.92 -9.29
CA LEU A 73 -15.19 2.60 -8.79
C LEU A 73 -15.49 3.30 -7.46
N GLN A 74 -14.54 3.34 -6.53
CA GLN A 74 -14.73 4.04 -5.26
C GLN A 74 -14.93 5.54 -5.48
N VAL A 75 -14.10 6.21 -6.28
CA VAL A 75 -14.25 7.65 -6.55
C VAL A 75 -15.57 7.98 -7.24
N LEU A 76 -16.04 7.11 -8.15
CA LEU A 76 -17.25 7.35 -8.94
C LEU A 76 -18.56 6.99 -8.23
N PHE A 77 -18.54 5.92 -7.41
CA PHE A 77 -19.74 5.38 -6.75
C PHE A 77 -19.78 5.63 -5.24
N THR A 78 -18.68 6.03 -4.59
CA THR A 78 -18.69 6.43 -3.17
C THR A 78 -19.32 7.81 -3.05
N SER A 79 -20.53 7.83 -2.53
CA SER A 79 -21.27 9.06 -2.24
C SER A 79 -21.19 9.36 -0.74
N GLY A 80 -20.50 10.44 -0.36
CA GLY A 80 -20.42 10.91 1.03
C GLY A 80 -19.62 12.21 1.17
N GLY A 81 -20.06 13.12 2.06
CA GLY A 81 -19.47 14.46 2.28
C GLY A 81 -19.75 15.49 1.20
N GLU A 82 -18.95 16.57 1.14
CA GLU A 82 -19.13 17.61 0.13
C GLU A 82 -18.90 17.07 -1.28
N VAL A 83 -19.87 17.35 -2.16
CA VAL A 83 -19.88 16.91 -3.55
C VAL A 83 -19.21 17.99 -4.39
N TYR A 84 -17.99 17.72 -4.85
CA TYR A 84 -17.25 18.65 -5.71
C TYR A 84 -17.83 18.70 -7.13
N TRP A 85 -18.36 17.58 -7.62
CA TRP A 85 -19.00 17.47 -8.93
C TRP A 85 -19.98 16.29 -8.95
N HIS A 86 -21.23 16.51 -9.37
CA HIS A 86 -22.18 15.43 -9.68
C HIS A 86 -22.60 15.48 -11.15
N TRP A 87 -22.61 14.34 -11.84
CA TRP A 87 -23.27 14.20 -13.13
C TRP A 87 -23.84 12.78 -13.29
N GLY A 88 -25.17 12.65 -13.13
CA GLY A 88 -25.86 11.36 -13.20
C GLY A 88 -25.48 10.42 -12.04
N ILE A 89 -24.91 9.25 -12.37
CA ILE A 89 -24.46 8.22 -11.41
C ILE A 89 -23.04 8.53 -10.89
N PHE A 90 -22.32 9.47 -11.53
CA PHE A 90 -20.96 9.84 -11.18
C PHE A 90 -20.95 10.99 -10.18
N ASN A 91 -20.50 10.72 -8.95
CA ASN A 91 -20.35 11.72 -7.90
C ASN A 91 -18.90 11.76 -7.42
N ILE A 92 -18.18 12.86 -7.69
CA ILE A 92 -16.87 13.10 -7.10
C ILE A 92 -17.10 13.76 -5.75
N THR A 93 -16.96 12.97 -4.69
CA THR A 93 -17.19 13.42 -3.32
C THR A 93 -15.88 13.50 -2.53
N GLN A 94 -15.83 14.36 -1.52
CA GLN A 94 -14.65 14.50 -0.66
C GLN A 94 -14.21 13.17 -0.04
N PHE A 95 -15.17 12.32 0.36
CA PHE A 95 -14.85 10.99 0.88
C PHE A 95 -14.37 10.03 -0.21
N GLY A 96 -14.81 10.19 -1.46
CA GLY A 96 -14.30 9.41 -2.59
C GLY A 96 -12.82 9.71 -2.91
N VAL A 97 -12.32 10.90 -2.58
CA VAL A 97 -10.92 11.31 -2.78
C VAL A 97 -10.03 11.01 -1.56
N LEU A 98 -10.62 11.00 -0.35
CA LEU A 98 -9.88 10.77 0.91
C LEU A 98 -9.81 9.29 1.35
N ASN A 99 -10.69 8.43 0.85
CA ASN A 99 -10.61 6.96 1.06
C ASN A 99 -9.51 6.34 0.21
#